data_AF-A6UAH2-F1
#
_entry.id   AF-A6UAH2-F1
#
_cell.length_a   1.000
_cell.length_b   1.000
_cell.length_c   1.000
_cell.angle_alpha   90.00
_cell.angle_beta   90.00
_cell.angle_gamma   90.00
#
_symmetry.space_group_name_H-M   'P 1'
#
loop_
_entity.id
_entity.type
_entity.pdbx_description
1 polymer ?
#
loop_
_entity_poly.entity_id
_entity_poly.type
_entity_poly.pdbx_seq_one_letter_code
_entity_poly.pdbx_strand_id
1 'polypeptide(L)'
;MGLYGSAPEAPDPKQTASAQTATNIGTAVANNVMGNANQVTPDGNLTYTYNTQKWTDPLSGKEYDLKVPTATQTLSPAQQAIKDQEDAAQLNLATLANTQSGKLNGLLASKFDISGAPAAGKSDAIGLPQYQSFTSGPKLQTSLANAGNVQSSIAGAGSIQSQVADSGKIQTSLGNAGNITESYDFDIDTSKYEQALMDRLSPQIERDRAALETKLTNQGLQPGSEAYDRAMDEANRAANDARIGATLSAGQEQSRIAGLAQNQAQFQNSAQQQAYDQMTGLAQFYNSAQAQQYAQNANDMQMGNAAQQQQFSQNQAQMQANNAGQEQKFNQGLTAAQFGNDALQQQYQNQNTATGGNNALADQRFNSQQAKYNLQNQERAQYLNELYAQRNQPINEIVGLMSGAQVDSPSFVPTQSNPMPTVDYAGLVQQDYANKMGAYQQKQSTMQNLFGGMLGFGGQLASLSDKRAKKDIKKVGGLYEYRYKGEGRNAPKRIGVMAQEVEKVRPDAVAKGADGLRRVDYGLLFNAGRGK
;
A
#
# COMPACT_ATOMS: atom_id res chain seq x y z
N MET A 1 154.75 28.54 81.46
CA MET A 1 153.58 29.43 81.60
C MET A 1 152.41 28.75 80.91
N GLY A 2 151.21 28.54 81.45
CA GLY A 2 150.65 28.79 82.77
C GLY A 2 149.16 28.34 82.77
N LEU A 3 148.75 27.69 83.86
CA LEU A 3 147.42 27.74 84.51
C LEU A 3 146.15 27.55 83.65
N TYR A 4 145.58 26.34 83.66
CA TYR A 4 144.13 26.12 83.69
C TYR A 4 143.80 24.99 84.67
N GLY A 5 142.99 25.28 85.68
CA GLY A 5 142.51 24.33 86.69
C GLY A 5 141.51 23.34 86.10
N SER A 6 141.53 22.11 86.61
CA SER A 6 140.60 21.04 86.28
C SER A 6 139.14 21.45 86.54
N ALA A 7 138.25 21.13 85.59
CA ALA A 7 136.83 21.45 85.63
C ALA A 7 136.09 20.75 86.80
N PRO A 8 135.09 21.42 87.43
CA PRO A 8 134.23 20.81 88.44
C PRO A 8 133.47 19.60 87.86
N GLU A 9 133.27 18.57 88.67
CA GLU A 9 132.58 17.34 88.27
C GLU A 9 131.15 17.67 87.79
N ALA A 10 130.82 17.24 86.57
CA ALA A 10 129.50 17.51 85.99
C ALA A 10 128.41 16.84 86.84
N PRO A 11 127.29 17.53 87.15
CA PRO A 11 126.17 16.92 87.85
C PRO A 11 125.71 15.66 87.13
N ASP A 12 125.45 14.58 87.86
CA ASP A 12 125.04 13.31 87.27
C ASP A 12 123.84 13.54 86.30
N PRO A 13 124.01 13.24 85.01
CA PRO A 13 122.95 13.43 84.01
C PRO A 13 121.63 12.76 84.41
N LYS A 14 121.68 11.65 85.14
CA LYS A 14 120.48 10.95 85.63
C LYS A 14 119.74 11.76 86.69
N GLN A 15 120.45 12.44 87.58
CA GLN A 15 119.83 13.29 88.60
C GLN A 15 119.18 14.53 87.98
N THR A 16 119.85 15.14 87.00
CA THR A 16 119.32 16.31 86.29
C THR A 16 118.07 15.97 85.48
N ALA A 17 118.07 14.84 84.76
CA ALA A 17 116.90 14.36 84.02
C ALA A 17 115.72 14.01 84.94
N SER A 18 115.99 13.35 86.08
CA SER A 18 114.97 13.02 87.08
C SER A 18 114.28 14.27 87.64
N ALA A 19 115.02 15.35 87.90
CA ALA A 19 114.47 16.61 88.39
C ALA A 19 113.57 17.31 87.33
N GLN A 20 113.93 17.22 86.05
CA GLN A 20 113.12 17.77 84.96
C GLN A 20 111.80 16.98 84.78
N THR A 21 111.85 15.65 84.86
CA THR A 21 110.65 14.79 84.80
C THR A 21 109.69 15.10 85.96
N ALA A 22 110.21 15.26 87.17
CA ALA A 22 109.40 15.64 88.34
C ALA A 22 108.65 16.97 88.11
N THR A 23 109.31 17.96 87.52
CA THR A 23 108.76 19.28 87.27
C THR A 23 107.66 19.26 86.19
N ASN A 24 107.87 18.48 85.12
CA ASN A 24 106.90 18.33 84.03
C ASN A 24 105.62 17.61 84.51
N ILE A 25 105.78 16.55 85.32
CA ILE A 25 104.63 15.82 85.89
C ILE A 25 103.87 16.71 86.88
N GLY A 26 104.57 17.45 87.74
CA GLY A 26 103.94 18.42 88.64
C GLY A 26 103.10 19.46 87.89
N THR A 27 103.62 19.97 86.77
CA THR A 27 102.91 20.96 85.92
C THR A 27 101.69 20.36 85.23
N ALA A 28 101.80 19.14 84.69
CA ALA A 28 100.69 18.47 84.03
C ALA A 28 99.56 18.12 85.00
N VAL A 29 99.90 17.63 86.20
CA VAL A 29 98.92 17.37 87.26
C VAL A 29 98.25 18.66 87.71
N ALA A 30 99.01 19.75 87.88
CA ALA A 30 98.45 21.05 88.22
C ALA A 30 97.48 21.58 87.15
N ASN A 31 97.86 21.53 85.87
CA ASN A 31 96.99 21.95 84.77
C ASN A 31 95.73 21.09 84.66
N ASN A 32 95.85 19.78 84.91
CA ASN A 32 94.69 18.89 84.89
C ASN A 32 93.71 19.18 86.03
N VAL A 33 94.23 19.45 87.24
CA VAL A 33 93.40 19.81 88.39
C VAL A 33 92.77 21.19 88.22
N MET A 34 93.51 22.15 87.63
CA MET A 34 93.00 23.51 87.40
C MET A 34 92.03 23.60 86.22
N GLY A 35 92.23 22.81 85.16
CA GLY A 35 91.36 22.80 83.98
C GLY A 35 90.03 22.08 84.20
N ASN A 36 89.97 21.14 85.14
CA ASN A 36 88.78 20.34 85.44
C ASN A 36 88.16 20.76 86.78
N ALA A 37 87.82 22.05 86.89
CA ALA A 37 87.15 22.60 88.05
C ALA A 37 85.66 22.19 88.08
N ASN A 38 85.16 21.89 89.28
CA ASN A 38 83.73 21.62 89.48
C ASN A 38 82.91 22.88 89.16
N GLN A 39 81.81 22.69 88.43
CA GLN A 39 80.87 23.76 88.11
C GLN A 39 79.56 23.50 88.83
N VAL A 40 79.07 24.50 89.54
CA VAL A 40 77.76 24.50 90.19
C VAL A 40 76.95 25.59 89.52
N THR A 41 75.87 25.21 88.85
CA THR A 41 74.95 26.12 88.16
C THR A 41 73.53 25.94 88.70
N PRO A 42 72.60 26.88 88.44
CA PRO A 42 71.19 26.72 88.82
C PRO A 42 70.52 25.49 88.18
N ASP A 43 71.00 25.06 87.01
CA ASP A 43 70.44 23.96 86.23
C ASP A 43 71.04 22.59 86.59
N GLY A 44 72.12 22.57 87.37
CA GLY A 44 72.78 21.35 87.80
C GLY A 44 74.25 21.53 88.18
N ASN A 45 74.89 20.43 88.54
CA ASN A 45 76.30 20.39 88.90
C ASN A 45 77.07 19.51 87.92
N LEU A 46 78.26 19.97 87.52
CA LEU A 46 79.28 19.16 86.86
C LEU A 46 80.44 18.99 87.84
N THR A 47 80.59 17.79 88.38
CA THR A 47 81.60 17.48 89.40
C THR A 47 82.69 16.60 88.80
N TYR A 48 83.94 17.01 88.97
CA TYR A 48 85.12 16.22 88.68
C TYR A 48 85.66 15.58 89.96
N THR A 49 85.87 14.27 89.91
CA THR A 49 86.54 13.52 90.98
C THR A 49 87.86 12.96 90.47
N TYR A 50 88.91 12.96 91.33
CA TYR A 50 90.26 12.57 90.92
C TYR A 50 90.70 11.29 91.61
N ASN A 51 91.09 10.30 90.81
CA ASN A 51 91.76 9.10 91.30
C ASN A 51 93.27 9.23 91.12
N THR A 52 94.03 8.72 92.09
CA THR A 52 95.51 8.75 92.04
C THR A 52 96.02 7.47 91.42
N GLN A 53 96.84 7.59 90.38
CA GLN A 53 97.56 6.47 89.77
C GLN A 53 99.05 6.73 89.88
N LYS A 54 99.80 5.72 90.36
CA LYS A 54 101.26 5.82 90.42
C LYS A 54 101.87 5.58 89.05
N TRP A 55 102.84 6.40 88.70
CA TRP A 55 103.66 6.27 87.50
C TRP A 55 105.14 6.25 87.88
N THR A 56 105.86 5.21 87.50
CA THR A 56 107.29 5.06 87.80
C THR A 56 108.12 5.62 86.64
N ASP A 57 109.02 6.55 86.94
CA ASP A 57 109.98 7.09 85.98
C ASP A 57 110.98 6.00 85.56
N PRO A 58 110.99 5.57 84.29
CA PRO A 58 111.84 4.48 83.82
C PRO A 58 113.34 4.81 83.85
N LEU A 59 113.72 6.08 83.93
CA LEU A 59 115.12 6.51 83.96
C LEU A 59 115.69 6.60 85.37
N SER A 60 114.87 7.01 86.35
CA SER A 60 115.30 7.23 87.73
C SER A 60 114.74 6.23 88.75
N GLY A 61 113.75 5.43 88.38
CA GLY A 61 113.07 4.48 89.26
C GLY A 61 112.15 5.12 90.31
N LYS A 62 111.98 6.45 90.28
CA LYS A 62 111.10 7.17 91.22
C LYS A 62 109.63 7.08 90.80
N GLU A 63 108.73 6.89 91.75
CA GLU A 63 107.28 6.92 91.51
C GLU A 63 106.71 8.34 91.69
N TYR A 64 105.77 8.71 90.81
CA TYR A 64 105.02 9.97 90.82
C TYR A 64 103.52 9.68 90.79
N ASP A 65 102.74 10.49 91.49
CA ASP A 65 101.28 10.37 91.53
C ASP A 65 100.62 11.20 90.40
N LEU A 66 99.92 10.53 89.49
CA LEU A 66 99.07 11.14 88.47
C LEU A 66 97.62 11.23 88.96
N LYS A 67 96.94 12.34 88.67
CA LYS A 67 95.51 12.53 88.98
C LYS A 67 94.69 12.37 87.70
N VAL A 68 93.76 11.41 87.67
CA VAL A 68 92.86 11.17 86.53
C VAL A 68 91.44 11.64 86.89
N PRO A 69 90.84 12.57 86.13
CA PRO A 69 89.51 13.13 86.42
C PRO A 69 88.37 12.25 85.88
N THR A 70 87.26 12.16 86.61
CA THR A 70 85.96 11.64 86.15
C THR A 70 84.90 12.71 86.30
N ALA A 71 84.22 13.07 85.20
CA ALA A 71 83.15 14.07 85.18
C ALA A 71 81.78 13.42 85.44
N THR A 72 81.02 13.96 86.40
CA THR A 72 79.64 13.56 86.71
C THR A 72 78.72 14.77 86.62
N GLN A 73 77.74 14.70 85.72
CA GLN A 73 76.70 15.73 85.56
C GLN A 73 75.44 15.29 86.32
N THR A 74 74.92 16.17 87.16
CA THR A 74 73.62 15.99 87.83
C THR A 74 72.74 17.19 87.53
N LEU A 75 71.53 16.97 87.02
CA LEU A 75 70.55 18.04 86.78
C LEU A 75 69.90 18.49 88.09
N SER A 76 69.45 19.74 88.14
CA SER A 76 68.56 20.20 89.22
C SER A 76 67.21 19.46 89.14
N PRO A 77 66.44 19.38 90.25
CA PRO A 77 65.13 18.72 90.23
C PRO A 77 64.16 19.28 89.18
N ALA A 78 64.22 20.59 88.92
CA ALA A 78 63.38 21.24 87.91
C ALA A 78 63.78 20.85 86.48
N GLN A 79 65.09 20.83 86.18
CA GLN A 79 65.58 20.40 84.86
C GLN A 79 65.36 18.90 84.63
N GLN A 80 65.48 18.07 85.66
CA GLN A 80 65.16 16.66 85.58
C GLN A 80 63.66 16.45 85.24
N ALA A 81 62.75 17.18 85.90
CA ALA A 81 61.33 17.09 85.61
C ALA A 81 60.98 17.52 84.18
N ILE A 82 61.64 18.56 83.65
CA ILE A 82 61.48 18.98 82.24
C ILE A 82 61.98 17.88 81.30
N LYS A 83 63.17 17.32 81.58
CA LYS A 83 63.74 16.24 80.78
C LYS A 83 62.86 15.00 80.76
N ASP A 84 62.34 14.59 81.91
CA ASP A 84 61.42 13.46 82.04
C ASP A 84 60.12 13.71 81.26
N GLN A 85 59.58 14.93 81.32
CA GLN A 85 58.37 15.31 80.59
C GLN A 85 58.59 15.37 79.07
N GLU A 86 59.76 15.82 78.62
CA GLU A 86 60.17 15.85 77.22
C GLU A 86 60.34 14.42 76.68
N ASP A 87 61.07 13.57 77.41
CA ASP A 87 61.26 12.17 77.05
C ASP A 87 59.91 11.43 77.04
N ALA A 88 59.00 11.72 77.97
CA ALA A 88 57.64 11.19 77.96
C ALA A 88 56.81 11.66 76.77
N ALA A 89 56.94 12.93 76.36
CA ALA A 89 56.27 13.47 75.18
C ALA A 89 56.81 12.83 73.88
N GLN A 90 58.13 12.67 73.76
CA GLN A 90 58.78 11.98 72.65
C GLN A 90 58.36 10.51 72.58
N LEU A 91 58.31 9.82 73.73
CA LEU A 91 57.84 8.44 73.81
C LEU A 91 56.36 8.32 73.41
N ASN A 92 55.50 9.26 73.85
CA ASN A 92 54.08 9.27 73.46
C ASN A 92 53.92 9.49 71.95
N LEU A 93 54.66 10.44 71.37
CA LEU A 93 54.65 10.69 69.93
C LEU A 93 55.16 9.48 69.14
N ALA A 94 56.25 8.85 69.58
CA ALA A 94 56.77 7.63 68.96
C ALA A 94 55.79 6.45 69.10
N THR A 95 55.08 6.35 70.23
CA THR A 95 54.04 5.34 70.47
C THR A 95 52.82 5.58 69.58
N LEU A 96 52.41 6.84 69.41
CA LEU A 96 51.37 7.23 68.48
C LEU A 96 51.77 6.90 67.04
N ALA A 97 52.99 7.25 66.62
CA ALA A 97 53.52 6.92 65.31
C ALA A 97 53.56 5.41 65.06
N ASN A 98 54.02 4.61 66.04
CA ASN A 98 54.01 3.14 65.97
C ASN A 98 52.58 2.56 65.92
N THR A 99 51.65 3.14 66.68
CA THR A 99 50.25 2.70 66.67
C THR A 99 49.59 3.03 65.33
N GLN A 100 49.81 4.23 64.79
CA GLN A 100 49.24 4.66 63.52
C GLN A 100 49.88 3.92 62.33
N SER A 101 51.19 3.67 62.35
CA SER A 101 51.86 2.85 61.33
C SER A 101 51.41 1.40 61.36
N GLY A 102 51.17 0.82 62.55
CA GLY A 102 50.57 -0.50 62.70
C GLY A 102 49.15 -0.58 62.14
N LYS A 103 48.32 0.44 62.40
CA LYS A 103 46.97 0.55 61.80
C LYS A 103 47.03 0.67 60.27
N LEU A 104 47.94 1.48 59.73
CA LEU A 104 48.14 1.60 58.29
C LEU A 104 48.59 0.27 57.67
N ASN A 105 49.54 -0.43 58.29
CA ASN A 105 49.98 -1.75 57.82
C ASN A 105 48.83 -2.76 57.81
N GLY A 106 47.97 -2.75 58.84
CA GLY A 106 46.74 -3.56 58.87
C GLY A 106 45.75 -3.21 57.76
N LEU A 107 45.56 -1.91 57.48
CA LEU A 107 44.71 -1.43 56.39
C LEU A 107 45.28 -1.73 55.00
N LEU A 108 46.60 -1.81 54.83
CA LEU A 108 47.24 -2.17 53.56
C LEU A 108 47.29 -3.70 53.35
N ALA A 109 47.41 -4.48 54.43
CA ALA A 109 47.41 -5.94 54.40
C ALA A 109 46.02 -6.54 54.11
N SER A 110 44.92 -5.81 54.40
CA SER A 110 43.57 -6.28 54.09
C SER A 110 43.25 -6.20 52.59
N LYS A 111 42.82 -7.33 52.03
CA LYS A 111 42.33 -7.39 50.65
C LYS A 111 41.04 -6.59 50.50
N PHE A 112 40.83 -6.02 49.32
CA PHE A 112 39.60 -5.30 49.00
C PHE A 112 38.43 -6.30 48.96
N ASP A 113 37.49 -6.18 49.89
CA ASP A 113 36.30 -7.04 49.96
C ASP A 113 35.16 -6.44 49.14
N ILE A 114 34.71 -7.19 48.14
CA ILE A 114 33.63 -6.79 47.23
C ILE A 114 32.46 -7.76 47.30
N SER A 115 32.40 -8.65 48.30
CA SER A 115 31.34 -9.65 48.41
C SER A 115 29.95 -9.01 48.66
N GLY A 116 29.92 -7.78 49.20
CA GLY A 116 28.71 -6.97 49.37
C GLY A 116 28.35 -6.10 48.15
N ALA A 117 29.17 -6.09 47.09
CA ALA A 117 28.91 -5.27 45.91
C ALA A 117 27.73 -5.82 45.08
N PRO A 118 26.84 -4.95 44.57
CA PRO A 118 25.79 -5.36 43.63
C PRO A 118 26.36 -6.17 42.45
N ALA A 119 25.63 -7.19 42.02
CA ALA A 119 26.05 -8.03 40.90
C ALA A 119 26.31 -7.19 39.64
N ALA A 120 27.42 -7.46 38.95
CA ALA A 120 27.72 -6.79 37.70
C ALA A 120 26.64 -7.11 36.65
N GLY A 121 26.28 -6.12 35.82
CA GLY A 121 25.39 -6.34 34.70
C GLY A 121 25.96 -7.44 33.81
N LYS A 122 25.15 -8.43 33.43
CA LYS A 122 25.55 -9.49 32.50
C LYS A 122 25.16 -9.05 31.08
N SER A 123 26.15 -8.71 30.25
CA SER A 123 25.94 -8.34 28.85
C SER A 123 25.23 -9.45 28.06
N ASP A 124 25.55 -10.70 28.38
CA ASP A 124 25.04 -11.88 27.67
C ASP A 124 23.56 -12.15 27.95
N ALA A 125 23.00 -11.49 28.97
CA ALA A 125 21.57 -11.54 29.28
C ALA A 125 20.73 -10.57 28.43
N ILE A 126 21.36 -9.67 27.64
CA ILE A 126 20.69 -8.72 26.75
C ILE A 126 20.66 -9.30 25.34
N GLY A 127 19.60 -10.05 25.03
CA GLY A 127 19.37 -10.54 23.67
C GLY A 127 18.86 -9.44 22.73
N LEU A 128 19.26 -9.49 21.45
CA LEU A 128 18.72 -8.59 20.43
C LEU A 128 17.20 -8.83 20.24
N PRO A 129 16.42 -7.78 19.94
CA PRO A 129 15.00 -7.94 19.61
C PRO A 129 14.83 -8.90 18.43
N GLN A 130 13.93 -9.89 18.58
CA GLN A 130 13.53 -10.76 17.49
C GLN A 130 12.24 -10.22 16.89
N TYR A 131 12.31 -9.74 15.65
CA TYR A 131 11.18 -9.17 14.95
C TYR A 131 10.41 -10.23 14.16
N GLN A 132 9.10 -10.19 14.26
CA GLN A 132 8.19 -10.94 13.40
C GLN A 132 8.08 -10.21 12.05
N SER A 133 8.16 -10.96 10.96
CA SER A 133 7.98 -10.41 9.60
C SER A 133 6.50 -10.11 9.33
N PHE A 134 6.23 -9.07 8.56
CA PHE A 134 4.88 -8.82 8.03
C PHE A 134 4.52 -9.88 7.00
N THR A 135 3.25 -10.27 6.96
CA THR A 135 2.76 -11.27 6.00
C THR A 135 2.57 -10.63 4.63
N SER A 136 2.58 -11.44 3.57
CA SER A 136 2.23 -10.96 2.23
C SER A 136 0.73 -10.68 2.12
N GLY A 137 0.36 -9.76 1.23
CA GLY A 137 -1.04 -9.37 1.02
C GLY A 137 -1.96 -10.54 0.64
N PRO A 138 -3.27 -10.45 0.95
CA PRO A 138 -4.23 -11.50 0.63
C PRO A 138 -4.43 -11.63 -0.88
N LYS A 139 -4.75 -12.84 -1.34
CA LYS A 139 -5.19 -13.07 -2.73
C LYS A 139 -6.67 -12.73 -2.84
N LEU A 140 -6.97 -11.61 -3.50
CA LEU A 140 -8.34 -11.15 -3.69
C LEU A 140 -9.00 -11.87 -4.87
N GLN A 141 -10.30 -12.14 -4.73
CA GLN A 141 -11.13 -12.61 -5.82
C GLN A 141 -11.42 -11.45 -6.77
N THR A 142 -10.89 -11.53 -7.99
CA THR A 142 -11.06 -10.50 -9.04
C THR A 142 -11.98 -10.93 -10.17
N SER A 143 -12.54 -12.13 -10.09
CA SER A 143 -13.45 -12.69 -11.09
C SER A 143 -14.66 -13.36 -10.43
N LEU A 144 -15.82 -13.24 -11.05
CA LEU A 144 -17.03 -13.97 -10.68
C LEU A 144 -17.17 -15.20 -11.56
N ALA A 145 -17.15 -16.39 -10.96
CA ALA A 145 -17.47 -17.62 -11.67
C ALA A 145 -19.00 -17.72 -11.87
N ASN A 146 -19.44 -18.26 -13.01
CA ASN A 146 -20.84 -18.59 -13.28
C ASN A 146 -21.82 -17.42 -13.25
N ALA A 147 -21.43 -16.26 -13.79
CA ALA A 147 -22.34 -15.13 -14.01
C ALA A 147 -23.49 -15.42 -15.00
N GLY A 148 -23.48 -16.58 -15.67
CA GLY A 148 -24.43 -17.01 -16.70
C GLY A 148 -24.45 -16.11 -17.92
N ASN A 149 -25.15 -16.53 -18.97
CA ASN A 149 -25.27 -15.77 -20.20
C ASN A 149 -26.61 -15.03 -20.22
N VAL A 150 -26.58 -13.77 -20.62
CA VAL A 150 -27.79 -12.99 -20.92
C VAL A 150 -28.36 -13.53 -22.24
N GLN A 151 -29.66 -13.87 -22.25
CA GLN A 151 -30.35 -14.24 -23.48
C GLN A 151 -30.52 -13.00 -24.37
N SER A 152 -30.03 -13.08 -25.60
CA SER A 152 -30.06 -11.99 -26.58
C SER A 152 -31.04 -12.22 -27.74
N SER A 153 -31.69 -13.39 -27.80
CA SER A 153 -32.62 -13.75 -28.88
C SER A 153 -33.91 -14.38 -28.35
N ILE A 154 -35.05 -13.90 -28.87
CA ILE A 154 -36.38 -14.37 -28.46
C ILE A 154 -36.64 -15.67 -29.24
N ALA A 155 -36.68 -16.79 -28.53
CA ALA A 155 -36.98 -18.08 -29.14
C ALA A 155 -38.45 -18.14 -29.60
N GLY A 156 -38.72 -18.89 -30.67
CA GLY A 156 -40.10 -19.22 -31.09
C GLY A 156 -40.88 -18.09 -31.76
N ALA A 157 -40.22 -17.04 -32.28
CA ALA A 157 -40.85 -16.07 -33.17
C ALA A 157 -41.05 -16.71 -34.56
N GLY A 158 -42.19 -17.39 -34.76
CA GLY A 158 -42.59 -17.88 -36.07
C GLY A 158 -42.81 -16.73 -37.06
N SER A 159 -42.87 -17.07 -38.35
CA SER A 159 -43.11 -16.09 -39.41
C SER A 159 -44.55 -15.58 -39.38
N ILE A 160 -44.75 -14.27 -39.55
CA ILE A 160 -46.08 -13.68 -39.78
C ILE A 160 -46.55 -14.09 -41.17
N GLN A 161 -47.77 -14.61 -41.30
CA GLN A 161 -48.37 -14.83 -42.62
C GLN A 161 -48.66 -13.48 -43.27
N SER A 162 -48.03 -13.24 -44.42
CA SER A 162 -48.16 -12.01 -45.21
C SER A 162 -49.14 -12.14 -46.37
N GLN A 163 -49.68 -13.34 -46.59
CA GLN A 163 -50.57 -13.65 -47.70
C GLN A 163 -51.74 -14.51 -47.21
N VAL A 164 -52.93 -14.14 -47.67
CA VAL A 164 -54.14 -14.94 -47.48
C VAL A 164 -54.01 -16.22 -48.32
N ALA A 165 -54.41 -17.36 -47.78
CA ALA A 165 -54.38 -18.63 -48.50
C ALA A 165 -55.23 -18.56 -49.78
N ASP A 166 -54.75 -19.22 -50.84
CA ASP A 166 -55.42 -19.25 -52.14
C ASP A 166 -56.86 -19.77 -52.00
N SER A 167 -57.83 -18.97 -52.45
CA SER A 167 -59.25 -19.31 -52.50
C SER A 167 -59.68 -19.80 -53.90
N GLY A 168 -58.73 -19.98 -54.81
CA GLY A 168 -58.96 -20.40 -56.19
C GLY A 168 -59.18 -19.22 -57.15
N LYS A 169 -59.54 -19.53 -58.40
CA LYS A 169 -59.76 -18.52 -59.46
C LYS A 169 -61.22 -18.07 -59.54
N ILE A 170 -61.42 -16.76 -59.72
CA ILE A 170 -62.73 -16.16 -60.03
C ILE A 170 -63.15 -16.61 -61.44
N GLN A 171 -64.41 -17.03 -61.57
CA GLN A 171 -64.96 -17.37 -62.88
C GLN A 171 -65.23 -16.06 -63.63
N THR A 172 -64.34 -15.70 -64.56
CA THR A 172 -64.40 -14.47 -65.37
C THR A 172 -64.96 -14.70 -66.77
N SER A 173 -65.23 -15.94 -67.15
CA SER A 173 -65.86 -16.29 -68.41
C SER A 173 -67.01 -17.27 -68.18
N LEU A 174 -68.10 -17.03 -68.89
CA LEU A 174 -69.17 -18.01 -69.05
C LEU A 174 -68.83 -18.88 -70.26
N GLY A 175 -69.22 -20.15 -70.24
CA GLY A 175 -69.07 -21.06 -71.38
C GLY A 175 -69.86 -20.54 -72.60
N ASN A 176 -69.57 -21.06 -73.79
CA ASN A 176 -70.34 -20.69 -74.98
C ASN A 176 -71.75 -21.32 -74.91
N ALA A 177 -72.79 -20.50 -74.73
CA ALA A 177 -74.18 -20.94 -74.71
C ALA A 177 -74.72 -21.33 -76.10
N GLY A 178 -73.87 -21.26 -77.14
CA GLY A 178 -74.23 -21.49 -78.53
C GLY A 178 -74.68 -20.20 -79.21
N ASN A 179 -74.74 -20.24 -80.54
CA ASN A 179 -75.20 -19.10 -81.33
C ASN A 179 -76.73 -19.03 -81.32
N ILE A 180 -77.27 -17.82 -81.21
CA ILE A 180 -78.69 -17.53 -81.42
C ILE A 180 -79.03 -17.83 -82.88
N THR A 181 -80.19 -18.42 -83.14
CA THR A 181 -80.63 -18.59 -84.53
C THR A 181 -81.21 -17.27 -85.02
N GLU A 182 -80.42 -16.55 -85.82
CA GLU A 182 -80.70 -15.18 -86.30
C GLU A 182 -81.47 -15.15 -87.63
N SER A 183 -81.41 -16.23 -88.41
CA SER A 183 -82.15 -16.36 -89.67
C SER A 183 -82.54 -17.82 -89.92
N TYR A 184 -83.67 -17.99 -90.60
CA TYR A 184 -84.10 -19.27 -91.16
C TYR A 184 -84.18 -19.10 -92.67
N ASP A 185 -83.25 -19.72 -93.39
CA ASP A 185 -83.36 -19.87 -94.84
C ASP A 185 -84.27 -21.07 -95.09
N PHE A 186 -85.46 -20.83 -95.62
CA PHE A 186 -86.44 -21.87 -95.89
C PHE A 186 -86.70 -21.90 -97.39
N ASP A 187 -86.09 -22.87 -98.06
CA ASP A 187 -86.34 -23.17 -99.47
C ASP A 187 -87.70 -23.88 -99.57
N ILE A 188 -88.76 -23.08 -99.67
CA ILE A 188 -90.13 -23.59 -99.82
C ILE A 188 -90.35 -23.86 -101.30
N ASP A 189 -90.17 -25.13 -101.68
CA ASP A 189 -90.55 -25.63 -102.99
C ASP A 189 -92.08 -25.77 -103.09
N THR A 190 -92.76 -24.62 -103.22
CA THR A 190 -94.22 -24.52 -103.40
C THR A 190 -94.67 -25.21 -104.69
N SER A 191 -93.77 -25.38 -105.65
CA SER A 191 -94.06 -26.04 -106.93
C SER A 191 -94.53 -27.47 -106.72
N LYS A 192 -93.96 -28.22 -105.75
CA LYS A 192 -94.39 -29.59 -105.45
C LYS A 192 -95.81 -29.65 -104.89
N TYR A 193 -96.16 -28.70 -104.01
CA TYR A 193 -97.49 -28.67 -103.39
C TYR A 193 -98.57 -28.20 -104.37
N GLU A 194 -98.24 -27.16 -105.14
CA GLU A 194 -99.05 -26.69 -106.27
C GLU A 194 -99.26 -27.80 -107.30
N GLN A 195 -98.21 -28.50 -107.71
CA GLN A 195 -98.27 -29.58 -108.67
C GLN A 195 -99.09 -30.77 -108.16
N ALA A 196 -98.95 -31.15 -106.89
CA ALA A 196 -99.77 -32.20 -106.29
C ALA A 196 -101.27 -31.86 -106.22
N LEU A 197 -101.62 -30.58 -106.02
CA LEU A 197 -102.99 -30.08 -106.06
C LEU A 197 -103.54 -30.05 -107.48
N MET A 198 -102.73 -29.59 -108.44
CA MET A 198 -103.08 -29.48 -109.85
C MET A 198 -103.24 -30.84 -110.54
N ASP A 199 -102.39 -31.81 -110.20
CA ASP A 199 -102.49 -33.20 -110.65
C ASP A 199 -103.79 -33.85 -110.18
N ARG A 200 -104.33 -33.41 -109.04
CA ARG A 200 -105.61 -33.91 -108.52
C ARG A 200 -106.81 -33.20 -109.17
N LEU A 201 -106.67 -31.93 -109.51
CA LEU A 201 -107.73 -31.10 -110.07
C LEU A 201 -107.89 -31.30 -111.59
N SER A 202 -106.79 -31.57 -112.30
CA SER A 202 -106.75 -31.68 -113.76
C SER A 202 -107.70 -32.75 -114.34
N PRO A 203 -107.81 -33.98 -113.80
CA PRO A 203 -108.69 -35.00 -114.38
C PRO A 203 -110.17 -34.72 -114.13
N GLN A 204 -110.48 -33.86 -113.15
CA GLN A 204 -111.84 -33.47 -112.83
C GLN A 204 -112.31 -32.34 -113.74
N ILE A 205 -111.48 -31.30 -113.90
CA ILE A 205 -111.71 -30.22 -114.85
C ILE A 205 -111.90 -30.79 -116.27
N GLU A 206 -111.07 -31.74 -116.67
CA GLU A 206 -111.13 -32.33 -118.01
C GLU A 206 -112.41 -33.15 -118.24
N ARG A 207 -112.88 -33.87 -117.20
CA ARG A 207 -114.18 -34.56 -117.24
C ARG A 207 -115.35 -33.59 -117.33
N ASP A 208 -115.32 -32.51 -116.56
CA ASP A 208 -116.39 -31.50 -116.55
C ASP A 208 -116.46 -30.77 -117.90
N ARG A 209 -115.30 -30.48 -118.51
CA ARG A 209 -115.18 -29.91 -119.85
C ARG A 209 -115.75 -30.83 -120.93
N ALA A 210 -115.37 -32.11 -120.93
CA ALA A 210 -115.88 -33.10 -121.89
C ALA A 210 -117.40 -33.33 -121.74
N ALA A 211 -117.90 -33.32 -120.50
CA ALA A 211 -119.33 -33.43 -120.23
C ALA A 211 -120.12 -32.20 -120.74
N LEU A 212 -119.56 -31.00 -120.57
CA LEU A 212 -120.15 -29.76 -121.09
C LEU A 212 -120.21 -29.75 -122.61
N GLU A 213 -119.13 -30.12 -123.29
CA GLU A 213 -119.05 -30.24 -124.75
C GLU A 213 -120.11 -31.21 -125.30
N THR A 214 -120.28 -32.35 -124.64
CA THR A 214 -121.32 -33.33 -124.97
C THR A 214 -122.72 -32.75 -124.81
N LYS A 215 -122.97 -32.00 -123.72
CA LYS A 215 -124.27 -31.39 -123.42
C LYS A 215 -124.64 -30.29 -124.42
N LEU A 216 -123.69 -29.43 -124.78
CA LEU A 216 -123.89 -28.36 -125.77
C LEU A 216 -124.22 -28.95 -127.15
N THR A 217 -123.48 -29.99 -127.57
CA THR A 217 -123.72 -30.69 -128.83
C THR A 217 -125.11 -31.32 -128.89
N ASN A 218 -125.55 -31.99 -127.82
CA ASN A 218 -126.89 -32.59 -127.74
C ASN A 218 -128.04 -31.56 -127.76
N GLN A 219 -127.76 -30.30 -127.42
CA GLN A 219 -128.73 -29.20 -127.52
C GLN A 219 -128.76 -28.57 -128.93
N GLY A 220 -128.07 -29.16 -129.90
CA GLY A 220 -128.01 -28.68 -131.28
C GLY A 220 -127.06 -27.50 -131.49
N LEU A 221 -126.29 -27.11 -130.47
CA LEU A 221 -125.28 -26.06 -130.57
C LEU A 221 -124.01 -26.67 -131.15
N GLN A 222 -123.75 -26.40 -132.42
CA GLN A 222 -122.54 -26.89 -133.11
C GLN A 222 -121.30 -26.06 -132.73
N PRO A 223 -120.11 -26.68 -132.72
CA PRO A 223 -118.84 -25.97 -132.58
C PRO A 223 -118.69 -24.84 -133.61
N GLY A 224 -118.22 -23.67 -133.18
CA GLY A 224 -118.11 -22.46 -134.02
C GLY A 224 -119.33 -21.54 -133.99
N SER A 225 -120.34 -21.84 -133.16
CA SER A 225 -121.42 -20.91 -132.84
C SER A 225 -121.06 -20.02 -131.64
N GLU A 226 -121.46 -18.75 -131.67
CA GLU A 226 -121.15 -17.77 -130.61
C GLU A 226 -121.68 -18.18 -129.22
N ALA A 227 -122.71 -19.05 -129.18
CA ALA A 227 -123.23 -19.61 -127.93
C ALA A 227 -122.34 -20.74 -127.39
N TYR A 228 -121.76 -21.59 -128.26
CA TYR A 228 -120.81 -22.63 -127.88
C TYR A 228 -119.52 -22.03 -127.34
N ASP A 229 -118.96 -21.05 -128.06
CA ASP A 229 -117.69 -20.43 -127.68
C ASP A 229 -117.79 -19.71 -126.33
N ARG A 230 -118.90 -19.00 -126.08
CA ARG A 230 -119.17 -18.38 -124.77
C ARG A 230 -119.28 -19.40 -123.64
N ALA A 231 -119.99 -20.51 -123.87
CA ALA A 231 -120.14 -21.55 -122.85
C ALA A 231 -118.82 -22.24 -122.53
N MET A 232 -117.97 -22.46 -123.54
CA MET A 232 -116.66 -23.08 -123.35
C MET A 232 -115.64 -22.12 -122.71
N ASP A 233 -115.68 -20.83 -123.06
CA ASP A 233 -114.87 -19.80 -122.40
C ASP A 233 -115.21 -19.66 -120.92
N GLU A 234 -116.50 -19.70 -120.56
CA GLU A 234 -116.94 -19.66 -119.17
C GLU A 234 -116.39 -20.86 -118.38
N ALA A 235 -116.40 -22.06 -118.98
CA ALA A 235 -115.82 -23.26 -118.36
C ALA A 235 -114.29 -23.19 -118.21
N ASN A 236 -113.58 -22.62 -119.20
CA ASN A 236 -112.15 -22.40 -119.11
C ASN A 236 -111.80 -21.39 -118.01
N ARG A 237 -112.62 -20.34 -117.82
CA ARG A 237 -112.47 -19.40 -116.70
C ARG A 237 -112.70 -20.09 -115.37
N ALA A 238 -113.77 -20.86 -115.23
CA ALA A 238 -114.05 -21.64 -114.01
C ALA A 238 -112.90 -22.61 -113.67
N ALA A 239 -112.31 -23.26 -114.67
CA ALA A 239 -111.13 -24.11 -114.51
C ALA A 239 -109.89 -23.32 -114.07
N ASN A 240 -109.66 -22.15 -114.66
CA ASN A 240 -108.56 -21.28 -114.28
C ASN A 240 -108.73 -20.74 -112.85
N ASP A 241 -109.95 -20.38 -112.44
CA ASP A 241 -110.26 -19.96 -111.09
C ASP A 241 -110.05 -21.08 -110.07
N ALA A 242 -110.37 -22.33 -110.44
CA ALA A 242 -110.09 -23.49 -109.61
C ALA A 242 -108.58 -23.73 -109.43
N ARG A 243 -107.77 -23.49 -110.49
CA ARG A 243 -106.30 -23.50 -110.41
C ARG A 243 -105.78 -22.37 -109.52
N ILE A 244 -106.29 -21.16 -109.67
CA ILE A 244 -105.97 -20.01 -108.81
C ILE A 244 -106.31 -20.31 -107.33
N GLY A 245 -107.44 -20.98 -107.08
CA GLY A 245 -107.83 -21.43 -105.74
C GLY A 245 -106.85 -22.45 -105.13
N ALA A 246 -106.27 -23.33 -105.95
CA ALA A 246 -105.23 -24.26 -105.52
C ALA A 246 -103.91 -23.55 -105.17
N THR A 247 -103.45 -22.62 -106.01
CA THR A 247 -102.26 -21.79 -105.72
C THR A 247 -102.46 -20.94 -104.47
N LEU A 248 -103.64 -20.36 -104.27
CA LEU A 248 -103.98 -19.60 -103.07
C LEU A 248 -103.95 -20.48 -101.81
N SER A 249 -104.44 -21.72 -101.91
CA SER A 249 -104.39 -22.70 -100.83
C SER A 249 -102.94 -23.11 -100.50
N ALA A 250 -102.05 -23.20 -101.50
CA ALA A 250 -100.63 -23.41 -101.28
C ALA A 250 -99.96 -22.23 -100.55
N GLY A 251 -100.37 -20.99 -100.84
CA GLY A 251 -99.89 -19.79 -100.12
C GLY A 251 -100.33 -19.74 -98.64
N GLN A 252 -101.51 -20.26 -98.32
CA GLN A 252 -101.95 -20.42 -96.93
C GLN A 252 -101.10 -21.47 -96.19
N GLU A 253 -100.73 -22.55 -96.87
CA GLU A 253 -99.87 -23.61 -96.31
C GLU A 253 -98.43 -23.13 -96.10
N GLN A 254 -97.90 -22.32 -97.03
CA GLN A 254 -96.62 -21.63 -96.85
C GLN A 254 -96.61 -20.76 -95.59
N SER A 255 -97.71 -20.03 -95.35
CA SER A 255 -97.85 -19.19 -94.15
C SER A 255 -97.89 -20.03 -92.86
N ARG A 256 -98.52 -21.21 -92.90
CA ARG A 256 -98.56 -22.17 -91.78
C ARG A 256 -97.16 -22.73 -91.48
N ILE A 257 -96.41 -23.14 -92.51
CA ILE A 257 -95.06 -23.69 -92.35
C ILE A 257 -94.09 -22.61 -91.85
N ALA A 258 -94.17 -21.40 -92.40
CA ALA A 258 -93.39 -20.26 -91.90
C ALA A 258 -93.69 -19.96 -90.41
N GLY A 259 -94.96 -20.02 -90.00
CA GLY A 259 -95.34 -19.88 -88.59
C GLY A 259 -94.80 -20.99 -87.69
N LEU A 260 -94.77 -22.25 -88.16
CA LEU A 260 -94.16 -23.36 -87.42
C LEU A 260 -92.65 -23.22 -87.29
N ALA A 261 -91.95 -22.78 -88.33
CA ALA A 261 -90.52 -22.50 -88.29
C ALA A 261 -90.20 -21.36 -87.32
N GLN A 262 -91.00 -20.29 -87.32
CA GLN A 262 -90.88 -19.21 -86.34
C GLN A 262 -91.08 -19.70 -84.89
N ASN A 263 -92.05 -20.60 -84.64
CA ASN A 263 -92.24 -21.17 -83.32
C ASN A 263 -91.06 -22.05 -82.88
N GLN A 264 -90.48 -22.81 -83.80
CA GLN A 264 -89.28 -23.61 -83.53
C GLN A 264 -88.08 -22.71 -83.17
N ALA A 265 -87.91 -21.62 -83.89
CA ALA A 265 -86.89 -20.60 -83.62
C ALA A 265 -87.02 -19.99 -82.23
N GLN A 266 -88.24 -19.56 -81.90
CA GLN A 266 -88.53 -19.00 -80.59
C GLN A 266 -88.24 -20.00 -79.48
N PHE A 267 -88.64 -21.27 -79.64
CA PHE A 267 -88.33 -22.32 -78.68
C PHE A 267 -86.81 -22.53 -78.50
N GLN A 268 -86.06 -22.59 -79.61
CA GLN A 268 -84.60 -22.74 -79.56
C GLN A 268 -83.93 -21.56 -78.86
N ASN A 269 -84.32 -20.33 -79.19
CA ASN A 269 -83.77 -19.12 -78.56
C ASN A 269 -84.18 -19.01 -77.08
N SER A 270 -85.42 -19.38 -76.71
CA SER A 270 -85.84 -19.41 -75.30
C SER A 270 -85.10 -20.47 -74.48
N ALA A 271 -84.85 -21.66 -75.04
CA ALA A 271 -84.07 -22.70 -74.39
C ALA A 271 -82.60 -22.28 -74.19
N GLN A 272 -82.01 -21.61 -75.19
CA GLN A 272 -80.66 -21.04 -75.08
C GLN A 272 -80.58 -19.93 -74.03
N GLN A 273 -81.57 -19.03 -73.98
CA GLN A 273 -81.64 -17.99 -72.96
C GLN A 273 -81.73 -18.60 -71.55
N GLN A 274 -82.57 -19.62 -71.36
CA GLN A 274 -82.68 -20.32 -70.09
C GLN A 274 -81.36 -21.02 -69.70
N ALA A 275 -80.61 -21.57 -70.65
CA ALA A 275 -79.30 -22.15 -70.40
C ALA A 275 -78.26 -21.08 -70.02
N TYR A 276 -78.29 -19.93 -70.68
CA TYR A 276 -77.42 -18.78 -70.35
C TYR A 276 -77.71 -18.21 -68.96
N ASP A 277 -78.99 -18.07 -68.60
CA ASP A 277 -79.43 -17.59 -67.27
C ASP A 277 -79.01 -18.57 -66.16
N GLN A 278 -79.16 -19.88 -66.38
CA GLN A 278 -78.67 -20.91 -65.46
C GLN A 278 -77.15 -20.84 -65.28
N MET A 279 -76.41 -20.68 -66.39
CA MET A 279 -74.95 -20.56 -66.36
C MET A 279 -74.49 -19.29 -65.64
N THR A 280 -75.24 -18.19 -65.77
CA THR A 280 -74.99 -16.94 -65.04
C THR A 280 -75.24 -17.11 -63.55
N GLY A 281 -76.34 -17.75 -63.16
CA GLY A 281 -76.65 -18.06 -61.75
C GLY A 281 -75.59 -18.94 -61.10
N LEU A 282 -75.11 -19.96 -61.81
CA LEU A 282 -73.99 -20.81 -61.38
C LEU A 282 -72.70 -20.02 -61.21
N ALA A 283 -72.33 -19.18 -62.19
CA ALA A 283 -71.11 -18.36 -62.10
C ALA A 283 -71.16 -17.37 -60.92
N GLN A 284 -72.33 -16.75 -60.66
CA GLN A 284 -72.54 -15.89 -59.50
C GLN A 284 -72.43 -16.66 -58.19
N PHE A 285 -72.98 -17.88 -58.13
CA PHE A 285 -72.86 -18.75 -56.96
C PHE A 285 -71.39 -19.12 -56.70
N TYR A 286 -70.64 -19.55 -57.71
CA TYR A 286 -69.20 -19.86 -57.57
C TYR A 286 -68.40 -18.63 -57.10
N ASN A 287 -68.62 -17.46 -57.69
CA ASN A 287 -67.92 -16.24 -57.30
C ASN A 287 -68.27 -15.80 -55.87
N SER A 288 -69.52 -15.96 -55.43
CA SER A 288 -69.94 -15.62 -54.06
C SER A 288 -69.38 -16.61 -53.01
N ALA A 289 -69.39 -17.91 -53.30
CA ALA A 289 -68.77 -18.92 -52.44
C ALA A 289 -67.25 -18.68 -52.30
N GLN A 290 -66.57 -18.34 -53.39
CA GLN A 290 -65.15 -18.04 -53.38
C GLN A 290 -64.82 -16.76 -52.59
N ALA A 291 -65.67 -15.72 -52.69
CA ALA A 291 -65.51 -14.51 -51.88
C ALA A 291 -65.67 -14.80 -50.38
N GLN A 292 -66.61 -15.67 -50.00
CA GLN A 292 -66.76 -16.13 -48.61
C GLN A 292 -65.54 -16.91 -48.13
N GLN A 293 -65.00 -17.81 -48.96
CA GLN A 293 -63.80 -18.57 -48.62
C GLN A 293 -62.57 -17.67 -48.46
N TYR A 294 -62.40 -16.67 -49.34
CA TYR A 294 -61.33 -15.68 -49.19
C TYR A 294 -61.46 -14.90 -47.88
N ALA A 295 -62.68 -14.48 -47.51
CA ALA A 295 -62.93 -13.78 -46.26
C ALA A 295 -62.62 -14.65 -45.02
N GLN A 296 -62.94 -15.95 -45.06
CA GLN A 296 -62.58 -16.91 -44.01
C GLN A 296 -61.06 -17.06 -43.90
N ASN A 297 -60.38 -17.29 -45.02
CA ASN A 297 -58.92 -17.40 -45.06
C ASN A 297 -58.22 -16.13 -44.53
N ALA A 298 -58.78 -14.95 -44.83
CA ALA A 298 -58.26 -13.68 -44.33
C ALA A 298 -58.43 -13.54 -42.81
N ASN A 299 -59.58 -13.98 -42.27
CA ASN A 299 -59.82 -14.01 -40.82
C ASN A 299 -58.90 -15.00 -40.10
N ASP A 300 -58.72 -16.19 -40.65
CA ASP A 300 -57.82 -17.21 -40.09
C ASP A 300 -56.38 -16.71 -40.05
N MET A 301 -55.92 -16.05 -41.13
CA MET A 301 -54.61 -15.39 -41.17
C MET A 301 -54.48 -14.32 -40.10
N GLN A 302 -55.49 -13.46 -39.92
CA GLN A 302 -55.47 -12.42 -38.88
C GLN A 302 -55.40 -13.02 -37.48
N MET A 303 -56.17 -14.08 -37.22
CA MET A 303 -56.17 -14.78 -35.94
C MET A 303 -54.83 -15.48 -35.67
N GLY A 304 -54.25 -16.14 -36.68
CA GLY A 304 -52.93 -16.75 -36.60
C GLY A 304 -51.83 -15.72 -36.30
N ASN A 305 -51.84 -14.59 -37.00
CA ASN A 305 -50.90 -13.49 -36.75
C ASN A 305 -51.07 -12.87 -35.36
N ALA A 306 -52.31 -12.70 -34.87
CA ALA A 306 -52.58 -12.21 -33.52
C ALA A 306 -52.06 -13.17 -32.44
N ALA A 307 -52.28 -14.48 -32.61
CA ALA A 307 -51.75 -15.52 -31.71
C ALA A 307 -50.20 -15.52 -31.71
N GLN A 308 -49.58 -15.41 -32.89
CA GLN A 308 -48.12 -15.31 -33.04
C GLN A 308 -47.56 -14.08 -32.30
N GLN A 309 -48.23 -12.94 -32.42
CA GLN A 309 -47.85 -11.70 -31.71
C GLN A 309 -47.97 -11.86 -30.19
N GLN A 310 -49.03 -12.51 -29.71
CA GLN A 310 -49.20 -12.77 -28.28
C GLN A 310 -48.12 -13.74 -27.74
N GLN A 311 -47.76 -14.76 -28.51
CA GLN A 311 -46.68 -15.69 -28.15
C GLN A 311 -45.31 -14.98 -28.15
N PHE A 312 -45.05 -14.12 -29.13
CA PHE A 312 -43.82 -13.32 -29.15
C PHE A 312 -43.72 -12.42 -27.91
N SER A 313 -44.79 -11.73 -27.54
CA SER A 313 -44.84 -10.90 -26.33
C SER A 313 -44.61 -11.71 -25.05
N GLN A 314 -45.18 -12.93 -24.95
CA GLN A 314 -44.92 -13.84 -23.83
C GLN A 314 -43.45 -14.28 -23.77
N ASN A 315 -42.87 -14.67 -24.91
CA ASN A 315 -41.47 -15.10 -24.98
C ASN A 315 -40.50 -13.94 -24.66
N GLN A 316 -40.85 -12.72 -25.08
CA GLN A 316 -40.10 -11.51 -24.72
C GLN A 316 -40.15 -11.25 -23.21
N ALA A 317 -41.34 -11.32 -22.60
CA ALA A 317 -41.48 -11.14 -21.16
C ALA A 317 -40.72 -12.23 -20.38
N GLN A 318 -40.76 -13.48 -20.83
CA GLN A 318 -40.00 -14.57 -20.21
C GLN A 318 -38.49 -14.36 -20.31
N MET A 319 -37.99 -13.92 -21.46
CA MET A 319 -36.58 -13.56 -21.62
C MET A 319 -36.19 -12.45 -20.64
N GLN A 320 -36.99 -11.38 -20.55
CA GLN A 320 -36.72 -10.26 -19.65
C GLN A 320 -36.66 -10.73 -18.20
N ALA A 321 -37.58 -11.60 -17.78
CA ALA A 321 -37.57 -12.20 -16.45
C ALA A 321 -36.32 -13.07 -16.20
N ASN A 322 -35.93 -13.89 -17.17
CA ASN A 322 -34.72 -14.72 -17.08
C ASN A 322 -33.46 -13.84 -16.95
N ASN A 323 -33.34 -12.80 -17.79
CA ASN A 323 -32.21 -11.86 -17.75
C ASN A 323 -32.16 -11.08 -16.44
N ALA A 324 -33.31 -10.62 -15.93
CA ALA A 324 -33.40 -9.95 -14.63
C ALA A 324 -32.97 -10.88 -13.47
N GLY A 325 -33.38 -12.15 -13.51
CA GLY A 325 -32.92 -13.15 -12.54
C GLY A 325 -31.41 -13.40 -12.62
N GLN A 326 -30.83 -13.37 -13.82
CA GLN A 326 -29.39 -13.52 -14.03
C GLN A 326 -28.61 -12.31 -13.50
N GLU A 327 -29.11 -11.10 -13.73
CA GLU A 327 -28.56 -9.87 -13.16
C GLU A 327 -28.57 -9.88 -11.63
N GLN A 328 -29.68 -10.33 -11.02
CA GLN A 328 -29.77 -10.47 -9.56
C GLN A 328 -28.73 -11.46 -9.02
N LYS A 329 -28.52 -12.60 -9.70
CA LYS A 329 -27.49 -13.58 -9.30
C LYS A 329 -26.08 -13.00 -9.45
N PHE A 330 -25.82 -12.27 -10.53
CA PHE A 330 -24.55 -11.58 -10.73
C PHE A 330 -24.29 -10.57 -9.60
N ASN A 331 -25.26 -9.71 -9.28
CA ASN A 331 -25.14 -8.74 -8.20
C ASN A 331 -24.94 -9.41 -6.84
N GLN A 332 -25.68 -10.48 -6.53
CA GLN A 332 -25.46 -11.26 -5.30
C GLN A 332 -24.06 -11.86 -5.23
N GLY A 333 -23.57 -12.44 -6.34
CA GLY A 333 -22.20 -12.96 -6.42
C GLY A 333 -21.15 -11.87 -6.23
N LEU A 334 -21.39 -10.67 -6.78
CA LEU A 334 -20.50 -9.52 -6.66
C LEU A 334 -20.42 -9.06 -5.20
N THR A 335 -21.57 -8.92 -4.53
CA THR A 335 -21.64 -8.58 -3.11
C THR A 335 -20.93 -9.63 -2.25
N ALA A 336 -21.12 -10.92 -2.54
CA ALA A 336 -20.43 -11.99 -1.82
C ALA A 336 -18.90 -11.95 -2.03
N ALA A 337 -18.43 -11.69 -3.26
CA ALA A 337 -17.02 -11.55 -3.56
C ALA A 337 -16.41 -10.31 -2.89
N GLN A 338 -17.13 -9.18 -2.88
CA GLN A 338 -16.72 -7.97 -2.16
C GLN A 338 -16.60 -8.22 -0.67
N PHE A 339 -17.61 -8.83 -0.05
CA PHE A 339 -17.58 -9.19 1.36
C PHE A 339 -16.39 -10.10 1.69
N GLY A 340 -16.13 -11.13 0.86
CA GLY A 340 -14.99 -12.01 1.03
C GLY A 340 -13.65 -11.28 0.93
N ASN A 341 -13.51 -10.39 -0.05
CA ASN A 341 -12.31 -9.56 -0.20
C ASN A 341 -12.10 -8.60 0.97
N ASP A 342 -13.16 -7.94 1.44
CA ASP A 342 -13.11 -7.03 2.58
C ASP A 342 -12.72 -7.77 3.86
N ALA A 343 -13.28 -8.96 4.09
CA ALA A 343 -12.91 -9.81 5.22
C ALA A 343 -11.43 -10.24 5.18
N LEU A 344 -10.94 -10.66 4.00
CA LEU A 344 -9.53 -11.00 3.80
C LEU A 344 -8.62 -9.78 4.05
N GLN A 345 -9.03 -8.61 3.57
CA GLN A 345 -8.28 -7.36 3.76
C GLN A 345 -8.25 -6.95 5.23
N GLN A 346 -9.37 -7.09 5.94
CA GLN A 346 -9.46 -6.81 7.38
C GLN A 346 -8.59 -7.78 8.18
N GLN A 347 -8.63 -9.08 7.85
CA GLN A 347 -7.78 -10.07 8.50
C GLN A 347 -6.29 -9.76 8.29
N TYR A 348 -5.90 -9.36 7.09
CA TYR A 348 -4.54 -8.92 6.78
C TYR A 348 -4.12 -7.70 7.61
N GLN A 349 -4.99 -6.68 7.72
CA GLN A 349 -4.73 -5.52 8.56
C GLN A 349 -4.59 -5.88 10.04
N ASN A 350 -5.43 -6.78 10.54
CA ASN A 350 -5.38 -7.26 11.93
C ASN A 350 -4.06 -8.00 12.20
N GLN A 351 -3.62 -8.88 11.29
CA GLN A 351 -2.34 -9.58 11.40
C GLN A 351 -1.16 -8.60 11.42
N ASN A 352 -1.12 -7.64 10.50
CA ASN A 352 -0.04 -6.66 10.46
C ASN A 352 -0.04 -5.74 11.68
N THR A 353 -1.22 -5.38 12.21
CA THR A 353 -1.34 -4.60 13.45
C THR A 353 -0.79 -5.39 14.64
N ALA A 354 -1.12 -6.68 14.74
CA ALA A 354 -0.58 -7.56 15.78
C ALA A 354 0.94 -7.73 15.65
N THR A 355 1.46 -7.96 14.45
CA THR A 355 2.91 -8.04 14.18
C THR A 355 3.62 -6.74 14.57
N GLY A 356 3.07 -5.59 14.19
CA GLY A 356 3.60 -4.28 14.58
C GLY A 356 3.62 -4.08 16.10
N GLY A 357 2.53 -4.43 16.78
CA GLY A 357 2.45 -4.38 18.24
C GLY A 357 3.45 -5.31 18.94
N ASN A 358 3.62 -6.53 18.44
CA ASN A 358 4.61 -7.48 18.97
C ASN A 358 6.04 -7.00 18.78
N ASN A 359 6.36 -6.41 17.63
CA ASN A 359 7.67 -5.83 17.36
C ASN A 359 7.95 -4.62 18.27
N ALA A 360 6.96 -3.74 18.47
CA ALA A 360 7.07 -2.63 19.42
C ALA A 360 7.28 -3.12 20.86
N LEU A 361 6.63 -4.21 21.26
CA LEU A 361 6.83 -4.83 22.57
C LEU A 361 8.22 -5.46 22.70
N ALA A 362 8.77 -6.04 21.62
CA ALA A 362 10.14 -6.53 21.59
C ALA A 362 11.14 -5.39 21.82
N ASP A 363 10.92 -4.22 21.20
CA ASP A 363 11.73 -3.02 21.43
C ASP A 363 11.64 -2.52 22.86
N GLN A 364 10.43 -2.45 23.43
CA GLN A 364 10.23 -2.04 24.82
C GLN A 364 10.94 -2.99 25.79
N ARG A 365 10.87 -4.31 25.55
CA ARG A 365 11.59 -5.30 26.37
C ARG A 365 13.10 -5.10 26.28
N PHE A 366 13.64 -4.91 25.08
CA PHE A 366 15.06 -4.65 24.90
C PHE A 366 15.51 -3.36 25.60
N ASN A 367 14.78 -2.26 25.41
CA ASN A 367 15.06 -0.99 26.08
C ASN A 367 15.01 -1.11 27.61
N SER A 368 14.04 -1.86 28.15
CA SER A 368 13.95 -2.11 29.59
C SER A 368 15.13 -2.92 30.14
N GLN A 369 15.62 -3.91 29.38
CA GLN A 369 16.79 -4.71 29.73
C GLN A 369 18.06 -3.85 29.69
N GLN A 370 18.20 -3.01 28.68
CA GLN A 370 19.33 -2.08 28.57
C GLN A 370 19.34 -1.04 29.69
N ALA A 371 18.18 -0.48 30.05
CA ALA A 371 18.05 0.44 31.18
C ALA A 371 18.44 -0.24 32.51
N LYS A 372 17.97 -1.47 32.74
CA LYS A 372 18.32 -2.25 33.94
C LYS A 372 19.82 -2.55 34.00
N TYR A 373 20.43 -2.90 32.88
CA TYR A 373 21.87 -3.14 32.79
C TYR A 373 22.69 -1.89 33.12
N ASN A 374 22.30 -0.73 32.56
CA ASN A 374 22.96 0.54 32.86
C ASN A 374 22.83 0.92 34.34
N LEU A 375 21.65 0.72 34.93
CA LEU A 375 21.42 0.96 36.36
C LEU A 375 22.29 0.05 37.25
N GLN A 376 22.34 -1.25 36.97
CA GLN A 376 23.17 -2.21 37.73
C GLN A 376 24.66 -1.83 37.70
N ASN A 377 25.16 -1.39 36.55
CA ASN A 377 26.54 -0.95 36.43
C ASN A 377 26.79 0.39 37.13
N GLN A 378 25.82 1.30 37.12
CA GLN A 378 25.90 2.57 37.84
C GLN A 378 25.90 2.37 39.36
N GLU A 379 25.00 1.54 39.89
CA GLU A 379 24.93 1.20 41.32
C GLU A 379 26.23 0.52 41.79
N ARG A 380 26.76 -0.42 41.00
CA ARG A 380 28.04 -1.06 41.31
C ARG A 380 29.20 -0.06 41.26
N ALA A 381 29.22 0.88 40.32
CA ALA A 381 30.26 1.91 40.24
C ALA A 381 30.19 2.91 41.41
N GLN A 382 28.99 3.27 41.87
CA GLN A 382 28.79 4.09 43.07
C GLN A 382 29.26 3.36 44.32
N TYR A 383 28.85 2.10 44.51
CA TYR A 383 29.28 1.26 45.62
C TYR A 383 30.81 1.13 45.70
N LEU A 384 31.46 0.88 44.55
CA LEU A 384 32.92 0.79 44.51
C LEU A 384 33.60 2.13 44.84
N ASN A 385 33.08 3.26 44.34
CA ASN A 385 33.61 4.58 44.68
C ASN A 385 33.46 4.92 46.17
N GLU A 386 32.32 4.58 46.78
CA GLU A 386 32.10 4.74 48.23
C GLU A 386 33.06 3.87 49.04
N LEU A 387 33.28 2.62 48.63
CA LEU A 387 34.24 1.71 49.26
C LEU A 387 35.69 2.24 49.14
N TYR A 388 36.06 2.82 48.00
CA TYR A 388 37.35 3.49 47.84
C TYR A 388 37.47 4.75 48.72
N ALA A 389 36.42 5.56 48.83
CA ALA A 389 36.41 6.74 49.69
C ALA A 389 36.55 6.36 51.17
N GLN A 390 35.82 5.34 51.63
CA GLN A 390 35.88 4.84 53.00
C GLN A 390 37.27 4.32 53.39
N ARG A 391 38.03 3.75 52.44
CA ARG A 391 39.41 3.31 52.67
C ARG A 391 40.43 4.45 52.59
N ASN A 392 40.18 5.47 51.76
CA ASN A 392 41.10 6.60 51.59
C ASN A 392 41.02 7.66 52.72
N GLN A 393 39.86 7.84 53.36
CA GLN A 393 39.70 8.74 54.51
C GLN A 393 40.71 8.45 55.65
N PRO A 394 40.79 7.23 56.20
CA PRO A 394 41.74 6.94 57.29
C PRO A 394 43.20 7.00 56.84
N ILE A 395 43.50 6.70 55.56
CA ILE A 395 44.87 6.81 55.02
C ILE A 395 45.30 8.28 54.99
N ASN A 396 44.43 9.19 54.53
CA ASN A 396 44.73 10.63 54.49
C ASN A 396 44.81 11.25 55.89
N GLU A 397 43.96 10.81 56.83
CA GLU A 397 44.01 11.25 58.23
C GLU A 397 45.31 10.81 58.94
N ILE A 398 45.78 9.59 58.70
CA ILE A 398 47.04 9.07 59.26
C ILE A 398 48.25 9.83 58.69
N VAL A 399 48.25 10.12 57.39
CA VAL A 399 49.33 10.91 56.74
C VAL A 399 49.35 12.35 57.28
N GLY A 400 48.19 12.95 57.54
CA GLY A 400 48.10 14.31 58.11
C GLY A 400 48.56 14.41 59.57
N LEU A 401 48.44 13.34 60.35
CA LEU A 401 48.86 13.31 61.77
C LEU A 401 50.37 13.02 61.94
N MET A 402 50.99 12.33 60.98
CA MET A 402 52.42 12.00 61.04
C MET A 402 53.35 13.17 60.70
N SER A 403 52.83 14.34 60.29
CA SER A 403 53.63 15.45 59.74
C SER A 403 53.89 16.62 60.71
N GLY A 404 53.74 16.46 62.03
CA GLY A 404 53.69 17.62 62.96
C GLY A 404 54.57 17.59 64.21
N ALA A 405 55.46 18.60 64.27
CA ALA A 405 56.14 19.22 65.42
C ALA A 405 57.36 18.52 66.07
N GLN A 406 58.55 19.03 65.76
CA GLN A 406 59.80 18.81 66.48
C GLN A 406 59.92 19.86 67.60
N VAL A 407 60.05 19.41 68.85
CA VAL A 407 60.33 20.27 70.02
C VAL A 407 61.83 20.18 70.30
N ASP A 408 62.50 21.33 70.36
CA ASP A 408 63.95 21.46 70.42
C ASP A 408 64.43 21.32 71.89
N SER A 409 65.31 20.35 72.15
CA SER A 409 65.86 20.04 73.47
C SER A 409 66.98 21.02 73.87
N PRO A 410 67.11 21.47 75.13
CA PRO A 410 68.17 22.38 75.55
C PRO A 410 69.56 21.72 75.52
N SER A 411 70.49 22.32 74.76
CA SER A 411 71.83 21.82 74.50
C SER A 411 72.90 22.72 75.13
N PHE A 412 73.89 22.14 75.81
CA PHE A 412 75.05 22.88 76.35
C PHE A 412 76.18 22.91 75.32
N VAL A 413 76.47 24.10 74.79
CA VAL A 413 77.43 24.32 73.70
C VAL A 413 78.76 24.83 74.27
N PRO A 414 79.91 24.18 73.99
CA PRO A 414 81.20 24.87 73.95
C PRO A 414 81.26 25.68 72.64
N THR A 415 81.52 26.98 72.78
CA THR A 415 81.51 28.01 71.72
C THR A 415 82.26 27.66 70.42
N GLN A 416 81.61 27.76 69.25
CA GLN A 416 82.02 28.61 68.10
C GLN A 416 81.08 28.57 66.85
N SER A 417 80.74 29.78 66.39
CA SER A 417 80.14 30.36 65.14
C SER A 417 79.54 29.54 63.95
N ASN A 418 78.30 29.93 63.59
CA ASN A 418 77.50 29.72 62.36
C ASN A 418 77.97 30.63 61.17
N PRO A 419 77.50 30.57 59.87
CA PRO A 419 76.09 30.38 59.42
C PRO A 419 75.79 29.63 58.08
N MET A 420 74.63 28.96 58.09
CA MET A 420 73.45 28.87 57.17
C MET A 420 73.44 28.99 55.61
N PRO A 421 72.42 28.37 54.96
CA PRO A 421 72.25 28.12 53.52
C PRO A 421 71.20 29.03 52.81
N THR A 422 71.08 28.92 51.48
CA THR A 422 70.09 29.64 50.63
C THR A 422 68.93 28.77 50.13
N VAL A 423 67.81 29.45 49.84
CA VAL A 423 66.45 28.95 49.51
C VAL A 423 66.17 29.09 48.00
N ASP A 424 65.32 28.21 47.45
CA ASP A 424 64.78 28.23 46.07
C ASP A 424 63.35 28.83 46.02
N TYR A 425 63.00 29.50 44.91
CA TYR A 425 61.67 30.02 44.64
C TYR A 425 61.20 29.65 43.23
N ALA A 426 60.05 28.98 43.24
CA ALA A 426 59.27 28.53 42.11
C ALA A 426 58.84 29.67 41.14
N GLY A 427 58.60 29.28 39.90
CA GLY A 427 57.27 29.53 39.36
C GLY A 427 57.16 30.08 37.94
N LEU A 428 56.29 29.39 37.19
CA LEU A 428 55.06 29.97 36.64
C LEU A 428 55.01 30.23 35.13
N VAL A 429 54.96 29.17 34.29
CA VAL A 429 54.38 29.26 32.93
C VAL A 429 53.69 27.92 32.54
N GLN A 430 52.52 27.62 33.10
CA GLN A 430 51.67 26.52 32.61
C GLN A 430 50.16 26.78 32.76
N GLN A 431 49.77 28.03 32.98
CA GLN A 431 48.37 28.36 33.27
C GLN A 431 47.63 29.07 32.13
N ASP A 432 48.33 29.48 31.06
CA ASP A 432 47.72 30.22 29.93
C ASP A 432 47.25 29.32 28.77
N TYR A 433 47.80 28.10 28.65
CA TYR A 433 47.49 27.19 27.53
C TYR A 433 46.16 26.43 27.70
N ALA A 434 45.72 26.20 28.95
CA ALA A 434 44.48 25.48 29.24
C ALA A 434 43.20 26.29 28.90
N ASN A 435 43.28 27.62 28.95
CA ASN A 435 42.11 28.48 28.78
C ASN A 435 41.64 28.65 27.33
N LYS A 436 42.47 28.33 26.32
CA LYS A 436 42.12 28.49 24.90
C LYS A 436 41.41 27.30 24.26
N MET A 437 41.42 26.11 24.88
CA MET A 437 40.81 24.91 24.31
C MET A 437 39.31 24.74 24.64
N GLY A 438 38.84 25.28 25.77
CA GLY A 438 37.44 25.15 26.20
C GLY A 438 36.44 25.92 25.33
N ALA A 439 36.84 27.04 24.74
CA ALA A 439 35.96 27.90 23.96
C ALA A 439 35.58 27.33 22.58
N TYR A 440 36.33 26.36 22.05
CA TYR A 440 36.08 25.77 20.73
C TYR A 440 35.04 24.64 20.79
N GLN A 441 35.00 23.88 21.90
CA GLN A 441 34.13 22.71 22.05
C GLN A 441 32.65 23.08 22.32
N GLN A 442 32.40 24.29 22.86
CA GLN A 442 31.07 24.77 23.21
C GLN A 442 30.26 25.30 22.01
N LYS A 443 30.91 25.58 20.87
CA LYS A 443 30.25 26.12 19.66
C LYS A 443 29.66 25.02 18.75
N GLN A 444 30.08 23.77 18.95
CA GLN A 444 29.66 22.62 18.14
C GLN A 444 28.35 21.98 18.66
N SER A 445 28.11 22.03 19.97
CA SER A 445 26.94 21.43 20.64
C SER A 445 25.64 22.25 20.46
N THR A 446 25.73 23.56 20.27
CA THR A 446 24.54 24.44 20.05
C THR A 446 23.90 24.22 18.68
N MET A 447 24.66 23.78 17.66
CA MET A 447 24.15 23.52 16.31
C MET A 447 23.36 22.19 16.19
N GLN A 448 23.62 21.23 17.07
CA GLN A 448 22.97 19.91 17.04
C GLN A 448 21.57 19.95 17.66
N ASN A 449 21.38 20.78 18.69
CA ASN A 449 20.09 20.93 19.40
C ASN A 449 19.05 21.71 18.59
N LEU A 450 19.48 22.62 17.71
CA LEU A 450 18.58 23.34 16.81
C LEU A 450 18.04 22.45 15.67
N PHE A 451 18.79 21.41 15.30
CA PHE A 451 18.41 20.47 14.22
C PHE A 451 17.47 19.35 14.71
N GLY A 452 17.54 18.98 15.99
CA GLY A 452 16.64 18.00 16.62
C GLY A 452 15.23 18.54 16.93
N GLY A 453 15.09 19.84 17.23
CA GLY A 453 13.81 20.45 17.61
C GLY A 453 12.83 20.73 16.46
N MET A 454 13.30 20.74 15.20
CA MET A 454 12.48 21.02 14.01
C MET A 454 11.86 19.76 13.38
N LEU A 455 12.34 18.57 13.75
CA LEU A 455 11.87 17.26 13.27
C LEU A 455 10.63 16.74 14.03
N GLY A 456 10.17 17.45 15.07
CA GLY A 456 9.04 17.06 15.93
C GLY A 456 7.67 17.61 15.54
N PHE A 457 7.52 18.31 14.40
CA PHE A 457 6.24 18.91 13.99
C PHE A 457 5.64 18.19 12.76
N GLY A 458 4.90 17.10 13.01
CA GLY A 458 3.89 16.55 12.09
C GLY A 458 4.40 15.64 10.95
N GLY A 459 4.25 14.32 11.14
CA GLY A 459 4.53 13.31 10.14
C GLY A 459 3.57 13.37 8.93
N GLN A 460 4.09 13.83 7.79
CA GLN A 460 3.66 13.47 6.43
C GLN A 460 4.85 13.67 5.48
N LEU A 461 5.69 12.65 5.31
CA LEU A 461 6.95 12.74 4.54
C LEU A 461 6.89 12.09 3.14
N ALA A 462 5.75 12.24 2.48
CA ALA A 462 5.65 12.24 1.01
C ALA A 462 5.03 13.56 0.51
N SER A 463 5.39 14.68 1.17
CA SER A 463 4.87 15.98 0.83
C SER A 463 5.46 16.46 -0.50
N LEU A 464 4.63 17.08 -1.34
CA LEU A 464 4.99 17.62 -2.65
C LEU A 464 6.35 18.32 -2.62
N SER A 465 7.32 17.78 -3.36
CA SER A 465 8.70 18.31 -3.38
C SER A 465 9.01 19.09 -4.65
N ASP A 466 8.03 19.19 -5.55
CA ASP A 466 8.09 19.95 -6.80
C ASP A 466 8.17 21.46 -6.53
N LYS A 467 9.15 22.14 -7.16
CA LYS A 467 9.28 23.61 -7.13
C LYS A 467 7.99 24.32 -7.52
N ARG A 468 7.17 23.75 -8.42
CA ARG A 468 5.90 24.34 -8.87
C ARG A 468 4.84 24.40 -7.78
N ALA A 469 4.91 23.55 -6.76
CA ALA A 469 4.00 23.54 -5.62
C ALA A 469 4.44 24.50 -4.49
N LYS A 470 5.64 25.07 -4.58
CA LYS A 470 6.29 25.84 -3.51
C LYS A 470 6.36 27.35 -3.82
N LYS A 471 6.41 28.17 -2.77
CA LYS A 471 6.63 29.62 -2.79
C LYS A 471 7.52 30.06 -1.62
N ASP A 472 7.95 31.33 -1.62
CA ASP A 472 8.85 31.90 -0.59
C ASP A 472 10.13 31.08 -0.38
N ILE A 473 10.72 30.58 -1.48
CA ILE A 473 11.82 29.62 -1.46
C ILE A 473 13.15 30.31 -1.15
N LYS A 474 13.83 29.91 -0.07
CA LYS A 474 15.16 30.40 0.33
C LYS A 474 16.09 29.23 0.64
N LYS A 475 17.34 29.27 0.16
CA LYS A 475 18.34 28.23 0.44
C LYS A 475 18.91 28.40 1.85
N VAL A 476 18.93 27.32 2.64
CA VAL A 476 19.43 27.28 4.02
C VAL A 476 20.16 25.97 4.24
N GLY A 477 21.50 26.01 4.36
CA GLY A 477 22.33 24.85 4.72
C GLY A 477 22.07 23.58 3.91
N GLY A 478 22.45 23.56 2.62
CA GLY A 478 22.23 22.39 1.73
C GLY A 478 20.76 22.09 1.37
N LEU A 479 19.79 22.69 2.07
CA LEU A 479 18.34 22.50 1.90
C LEU A 479 17.65 23.82 1.52
N TYR A 480 16.32 23.78 1.39
CA TYR A 480 15.48 24.95 1.11
C TYR A 480 14.39 25.12 2.17
N GLU A 481 14.24 26.34 2.65
CA GLU A 481 13.09 26.82 3.41
C GLU A 481 11.99 27.30 2.43
N TYR A 482 10.74 26.87 2.60
CA TYR A 482 9.64 27.20 1.68
C TYR A 482 8.24 27.12 2.34
N ARG A 483 7.21 27.62 1.63
CA ARG A 483 5.77 27.37 1.90
C ARG A 483 5.10 26.72 0.70
N TYR A 484 3.95 26.06 0.89
CA TYR A 484 3.15 25.58 -0.23
C TYR A 484 2.31 26.70 -0.85
N LYS A 485 2.09 26.62 -2.17
CA LYS A 485 1.13 27.49 -2.85
C LYS A 485 -0.27 27.21 -2.30
N GLY A 486 -0.99 28.28 -1.95
CA GLY A 486 -2.25 28.20 -1.21
C GLY A 486 -2.13 28.54 0.28
N GLU A 487 -0.94 28.46 0.89
CA GLU A 487 -0.77 28.80 2.31
C GLU A 487 -0.67 30.32 2.55
N GLY A 488 -1.29 30.83 3.62
CA GLY A 488 -1.22 32.24 3.98
C GLY A 488 0.18 32.72 4.37
N ARG A 489 0.41 34.04 4.43
CA ARG A 489 1.73 34.63 4.82
C ARG A 489 2.17 34.27 6.24
N ASN A 490 1.24 33.86 7.10
CA ASN A 490 1.48 33.48 8.49
C ASN A 490 1.70 31.97 8.67
N ALA A 491 1.66 31.18 7.59
CA ALA A 491 1.90 29.74 7.67
C ALA A 491 3.38 29.47 8.04
N PRO A 492 3.64 28.42 8.85
CA PRO A 492 4.99 28.02 9.18
C PRO A 492 5.74 27.62 7.91
N LYS A 493 6.99 28.10 7.79
CA LYS A 493 7.86 27.68 6.69
C LYS A 493 8.40 26.28 7.00
N ARG A 494 8.52 25.46 5.96
CA ARG A 494 9.05 24.09 6.03
C ARG A 494 10.43 24.02 5.41
N ILE A 495 11.26 23.10 5.87
CA ILE A 495 12.59 22.84 5.30
C ILE A 495 12.53 21.52 4.52
N GLY A 496 13.10 21.51 3.32
CA GLY A 496 13.19 20.29 2.52
C GLY A 496 13.96 20.48 1.21
N VAL A 497 13.99 19.44 0.40
CA VAL A 497 14.72 19.43 -0.87
C VAL A 497 13.83 19.87 -2.04
N MET A 498 14.45 20.27 -3.15
CA MET A 498 13.76 20.56 -4.41
C MET A 498 13.85 19.34 -5.32
N ALA A 499 12.70 18.81 -5.73
CA ALA A 499 12.65 17.58 -6.54
C ALA A 499 13.44 17.71 -7.85
N GLN A 500 13.45 18.89 -8.48
CA GLN A 500 14.22 19.16 -9.70
C GLN A 500 15.74 19.11 -9.51
N GLU A 501 16.22 19.30 -8.29
CA GLU A 501 17.64 19.19 -7.97
C GLU A 501 18.00 17.77 -7.57
N VAL A 502 17.11 17.10 -6.82
CA VAL A 502 17.28 15.68 -6.46
C VAL A 502 17.21 14.79 -7.69
N GLU A 503 16.31 15.03 -8.64
CA GLU A 503 16.17 14.23 -9.87
C GLU A 503 17.45 14.22 -10.72
N LYS A 504 18.29 15.26 -10.63
CA LYS A 504 19.58 15.32 -11.34
C LYS A 504 20.66 14.45 -10.72
N VAL A 505 20.55 14.16 -9.42
CA VAL A 505 21.60 13.49 -8.63
C VAL A 505 21.18 12.08 -8.23
N ARG A 506 19.91 11.89 -7.87
CA ARG A 506 19.27 10.65 -7.42
C ARG A 506 17.86 10.55 -8.05
N PRO A 507 17.76 10.22 -9.35
CA PRO A 507 16.47 10.09 -10.02
C PRO A 507 15.61 8.96 -9.43
N ASP A 508 16.23 7.95 -8.83
CA ASP A 508 15.59 6.84 -8.12
C ASP A 508 14.81 7.28 -6.87
N ALA A 509 15.16 8.43 -6.28
CA ALA A 509 14.47 8.98 -5.12
C ALA A 509 13.31 9.93 -5.50
N VAL A 510 12.96 10.07 -6.79
CA VAL A 510 11.93 11.01 -7.26
C VAL A 510 10.82 10.28 -8.01
N ALA A 511 9.57 10.43 -7.56
CA ALA A 511 8.39 9.91 -8.21
C ALA A 511 7.48 11.04 -8.72
N LYS A 512 6.82 10.84 -9.86
CA LYS A 512 5.72 11.72 -10.34
C LYS A 512 4.39 11.11 -9.93
N GLY A 513 3.55 11.90 -9.27
CA GLY A 513 2.18 11.46 -8.95
C GLY A 513 1.20 11.68 -10.11
N ALA A 514 -0.03 11.23 -9.91
CA ALA A 514 -1.13 11.39 -10.88
C ALA A 514 -1.48 12.87 -11.18
N ASP A 515 -1.09 13.78 -10.30
CA ASP A 515 -1.19 15.24 -10.45
C ASP A 515 -0.06 15.86 -11.30
N GLY A 516 0.84 15.04 -11.84
CA GLY A 516 1.98 15.48 -12.63
C GLY A 516 3.05 16.22 -11.82
N LEU A 517 2.93 16.28 -10.49
CA LEU A 517 3.90 16.90 -9.59
C LEU A 517 4.90 15.87 -9.05
N ARG A 518 6.15 16.32 -8.90
CA ARG A 518 7.24 15.50 -8.35
C ARG A 518 7.22 15.44 -6.82
N ARG A 519 7.44 14.24 -6.29
CA ARG A 519 7.59 13.94 -4.86
C ARG A 519 8.94 13.25 -4.67
N VAL A 520 9.65 13.65 -3.62
CA VAL A 520 10.94 13.04 -3.27
C VAL A 520 10.69 12.08 -2.12
N ASP A 521 11.17 10.85 -2.26
CA ASP A 521 11.22 9.89 -1.17
C ASP A 521 12.47 10.16 -0.33
N TYR A 522 12.25 10.72 0.86
CA TYR A 522 13.34 11.07 1.77
C TYR A 522 14.04 9.84 2.36
N GLY A 523 13.36 8.69 2.44
CA GLY A 523 13.97 7.43 2.89
C GLY A 523 15.01 6.92 1.89
N LEU A 524 14.67 6.97 0.59
CA LEU A 524 15.61 6.65 -0.49
C LEU A 524 16.73 7.68 -0.62
N LEU A 525 16.43 8.97 -0.45
CA LEU A 525 17.41 10.04 -0.56
C LEU A 525 18.50 9.97 0.52
N PHE A 526 18.11 9.64 1.76
CA PHE A 526 19.03 9.60 2.91
C PHE A 526 19.52 8.20 3.29
N ASN A 527 19.27 7.17 2.47
CA ASN A 527 19.73 5.79 2.72
C ASN A 527 19.40 5.25 4.12
N ALA A 528 18.25 5.65 4.69
CA ALA A 528 17.77 5.10 5.95
C ALA A 528 17.19 3.70 5.68
N GLY A 529 18.02 2.66 5.74
CA GLY A 529 17.55 1.26 5.72
C GLY A 529 18.20 0.30 4.73
N ARG A 530 19.39 0.59 4.18
CA ARG A 530 20.24 -0.45 3.58
C ARG A 530 21.60 -0.44 4.25
N GLY A 531 21.75 -1.31 5.25
CA GLY A 531 23.06 -1.71 5.74
C GLY A 531 23.87 -2.29 4.58
N LYS A 532 25.11 -1.82 4.44
CA LYS A 532 26.20 -2.63 3.88
C LYS A 532 26.92 -3.31 5.03
#